data_AF-A0A9J8A8R2-F1
#
_entry.id   AF-A0A9J8A8R2-F1
#
_cell.length_a   1.000
_cell.length_b   1.000
_cell.length_c   1.000
_cell.angle_alpha   90.00
_cell.angle_beta   90.00
_cell.angle_gamma   90.00
#
_symmetry.space_group_name_H-M   'P 1'
#
loop_
_entity.id
_entity.type
_entity.pdbx_description
1 polymer ?
#
loop_
_entity_poly.entity_id
_entity_poly.type
_entity_poly.pdbx_seq_one_letter_code
_entity_poly.pdbx_strand_id
1 'polypeptide(L)'
;MCSLLAYVLMMSEEVLDMFDLKMYNTKRGDNSTLLPAVRCCRKAILSGCRLYDTDCETVAVALQIPDSPLIELEMGRSNLQDSGVKLVSDALKSPNCQLKILRLAGCYLTGQSCEFVASVLQSSNS
;
A
#
# COMPACT_ATOMS: atom_id res chain seq x y z
N MET A 1 10.36 -19.26 6.18
CA MET A 1 11.54 -18.56 5.60
C MET A 1 11.12 -17.21 5.01
N CYS A 2 10.70 -16.22 5.81
CA CYS A 2 10.34 -14.89 5.28
C CYS A 2 10.70 -13.71 6.20
N SER A 3 11.53 -13.90 7.23
CA SER A 3 12.03 -12.79 8.06
C SER A 3 13.30 -12.15 7.49
N LEU A 4 14.22 -12.94 6.92
CA LEU A 4 15.50 -12.42 6.41
C LEU A 4 15.33 -11.52 5.18
N LEU A 5 14.44 -11.87 4.25
CA LEU A 5 14.19 -11.05 3.07
C LEU A 5 13.50 -9.72 3.44
N ALA A 6 12.48 -9.77 4.32
CA ALA A 6 11.86 -8.57 4.86
C ALA A 6 12.88 -7.66 5.56
N TYR A 7 13.75 -8.26 6.37
CA TYR A 7 14.82 -7.54 7.06
C TYR A 7 15.82 -6.93 6.07
N VAL A 8 16.28 -7.68 5.07
CA VAL A 8 17.22 -7.16 4.05
C VAL A 8 16.59 -6.01 3.26
N LEU A 9 15.33 -6.12 2.84
CA LEU A 9 14.64 -5.05 2.11
C LEU A 9 14.45 -3.79 2.98
N MET A 10 14.20 -3.95 4.28
CA MET A 10 14.00 -2.83 5.20
C MET A 10 15.30 -2.17 5.69
N MET A 11 16.42 -2.90 5.69
CA MET A 11 17.73 -2.41 6.12
C MET A 11 18.61 -1.95 4.96
N SER A 12 18.17 -2.17 3.72
CA SER A 12 18.84 -1.65 2.53
C SER A 12 18.66 -0.13 2.45
N GLU A 13 19.75 0.59 2.21
CA GLU A 13 19.70 2.02 1.87
C GLU A 13 19.26 2.26 0.41
N GLU A 14 19.20 1.19 -0.40
CA GLU A 14 18.77 1.26 -1.79
C GLU A 14 17.24 1.28 -1.88
N VAL A 15 16.73 2.27 -2.63
CA VAL A 15 15.31 2.35 -3.00
C VAL A 15 15.03 1.36 -4.12
N LEU A 16 14.08 0.46 -3.91
CA LEU A 16 13.62 -0.48 -4.92
C LEU A 16 12.79 0.23 -5.98
N ASP A 17 13.07 0.02 -7.25
CA ASP A 17 12.21 0.58 -8.32
C ASP A 17 10.80 -0.01 -8.26
N MET A 18 10.68 -1.31 -7.98
CA MET A 18 9.41 -2.01 -7.90
C MET A 18 9.42 -3.12 -6.84
N PHE A 19 8.40 -3.11 -5.99
CA PHE A 19 8.06 -4.18 -5.08
C PHE A 19 6.75 -4.84 -5.52
N ASP A 20 6.82 -6.04 -6.11
CA ASP A 20 5.64 -6.85 -6.41
C ASP A 20 5.52 -7.98 -5.39
N LEU A 21 4.53 -7.86 -4.50
CA LEU A 21 4.30 -8.82 -3.43
C LEU A 21 4.00 -10.24 -3.98
N LYS A 22 3.47 -10.38 -5.19
CA LYS A 22 3.22 -11.69 -5.81
C LYS A 22 4.51 -12.43 -6.15
N MET A 23 5.59 -11.73 -6.48
CA MET A 23 6.89 -12.37 -6.74
C MET A 23 7.44 -13.11 -5.52
N TYR A 24 7.00 -12.72 -4.32
CA TYR A 24 7.46 -13.28 -3.04
C TYR A 24 6.42 -14.19 -2.38
N ASN A 25 5.24 -14.35 -2.99
CA ASN A 25 4.15 -15.13 -2.43
C ASN A 25 4.46 -16.63 -2.52
N THR A 26 5.09 -17.16 -1.46
CA THR A 26 5.28 -18.59 -1.28
C THR A 26 3.95 -19.25 -0.92
N LYS A 27 3.70 -20.46 -1.41
CA LYS A 27 2.41 -21.21 -1.30
C LYS A 27 1.87 -21.46 0.13
N ARG A 28 2.45 -20.89 1.18
CA ARG A 28 1.96 -20.96 2.58
C ARG A 28 2.21 -19.64 3.31
N GLY A 29 1.13 -18.93 3.62
CA GLY A 29 1.04 -18.15 4.85
C GLY A 29 1.60 -16.73 4.80
N ASP A 30 0.66 -15.81 4.94
CA ASP A 30 0.81 -14.45 5.47
C ASP A 30 1.80 -13.50 4.76
N ASN A 31 1.22 -12.69 3.86
CA ASN A 31 1.93 -11.60 3.17
C ASN A 31 2.35 -10.46 4.13
N SER A 32 1.85 -10.45 5.38
CA SER A 32 2.12 -9.40 6.38
C SER A 32 3.61 -9.18 6.60
N THR A 33 4.44 -10.22 6.48
CA THR A 33 5.86 -10.14 6.85
C THR A 33 6.66 -9.26 5.88
N LEU A 34 6.26 -9.20 4.60
CA LEU A 34 6.96 -8.42 3.57
C LEU A 34 6.30 -7.08 3.26
N LEU A 35 5.06 -6.88 3.69
CA LEU A 35 4.30 -5.66 3.43
C LEU A 35 4.98 -4.36 3.91
N PRO A 36 5.74 -4.34 5.03
CA PRO A 36 6.51 -3.17 5.42
C PRO A 36 7.54 -2.71 4.37
N ALA A 37 7.98 -3.57 3.46
CA ALA A 37 8.91 -3.21 2.39
C ALA A 37 8.31 -2.23 1.36
N VAL A 38 6.98 -2.02 1.37
CA VAL A 38 6.30 -0.98 0.57
C VAL A 38 6.93 0.40 0.80
N ARG A 39 7.39 0.69 2.02
CA ARG A 39 8.03 1.97 2.36
C ARG A 39 9.40 2.18 1.70
N CYS A 40 9.98 1.14 1.11
CA CYS A 40 11.34 1.16 0.56
C CYS A 40 11.36 1.18 -0.98
N CYS A 41 10.20 1.38 -1.64
CA CYS A 41 10.08 1.26 -3.09
C CYS A 41 9.40 2.46 -3.75
N ARG A 42 9.70 2.69 -5.04
CA ARG A 42 9.00 3.69 -5.87
C ARG A 42 7.62 3.21 -6.30
N LYS A 43 7.49 1.93 -6.61
CA LYS A 43 6.24 1.31 -7.04
C LYS A 43 5.94 0.05 -6.23
N ALA A 44 4.76 -0.02 -5.63
CA ALA A 44 4.27 -1.21 -4.95
C ALA A 44 3.10 -1.84 -5.72
N ILE A 45 3.21 -3.13 -6.04
CA ILE A 45 2.15 -3.95 -6.65
C ILE A 45 1.69 -4.95 -5.61
N LEU A 46 0.50 -4.72 -5.08
CA LEU A 46 -0.19 -5.57 -4.09
C LEU A 46 -1.46 -6.20 -4.69
N SER A 47 -1.61 -6.11 -6.02
CA SER A 47 -2.85 -6.45 -6.70
C SER A 47 -3.07 -7.94 -6.77
N GLY A 48 -4.28 -8.41 -6.46
CA GLY A 48 -4.59 -9.84 -6.39
C GLY A 48 -3.92 -10.56 -5.23
N CYS A 49 -3.44 -9.82 -4.23
CA CYS A 49 -3.05 -10.37 -2.93
C CYS A 49 -4.29 -10.41 -2.02
N ARG A 50 -4.35 -11.40 -1.13
CA ARG A 50 -5.35 -11.39 -0.05
C ARG A 50 -4.85 -10.43 1.03
N LEU A 51 -5.33 -9.19 0.96
CA LEU A 51 -5.08 -8.15 1.95
C LEU A 51 -6.29 -8.07 2.89
N TYR A 52 -6.02 -7.90 4.18
CA TYR A 52 -6.98 -7.64 5.23
C TYR A 52 -6.82 -6.20 5.76
N ASP A 53 -7.68 -5.78 6.69
CA ASP A 53 -7.62 -4.42 7.25
C ASP A 53 -6.25 -4.14 7.90
N THR A 54 -5.64 -5.13 8.58
CA THR A 54 -4.29 -5.01 9.18
C THR A 54 -3.19 -4.78 8.13
N ASP A 55 -3.36 -5.31 6.92
CA ASP A 55 -2.45 -5.04 5.81
C ASP A 55 -2.62 -3.60 5.32
N CYS A 56 -3.87 -3.13 5.25
CA CYS A 56 -4.18 -1.75 4.88
C CYS A 56 -3.62 -0.75 5.91
N GLU A 57 -3.64 -1.07 7.20
CA GLU A 57 -2.98 -0.29 8.25
C GLU A 57 -1.46 -0.20 8.02
N THR A 58 -0.81 -1.31 7.67
CA THR A 58 0.63 -1.33 7.37
C THR A 58 0.97 -0.44 6.17
N VAL A 59 0.16 -0.52 5.11
CA VAL A 59 0.31 0.34 3.93
C VAL A 59 0.03 1.80 4.28
N ALA A 60 -0.99 2.08 5.09
CA ALA A 60 -1.31 3.42 5.56
C ALA A 60 -0.15 4.05 6.35
N VAL A 61 0.49 3.28 7.24
CA VAL A 61 1.71 3.74 7.94
C VAL A 61 2.81 4.06 6.94
N ALA A 62 3.06 3.21 5.94
CA ALA A 62 4.10 3.44 4.94
C ALA A 62 3.88 4.71 4.10
N LEU A 63 2.63 5.08 3.83
CA LEU A 63 2.27 6.31 3.10
C LEU A 63 2.51 7.59 3.90
N GLN A 64 2.60 7.49 5.23
CA GLN A 64 2.75 8.62 6.13
C GLN A 64 4.21 8.84 6.58
N ILE A 65 5.12 7.92 6.24
CA ILE A 65 6.54 8.02 6.58
C ILE A 65 7.15 9.19 5.79
N PRO A 66 7.87 10.13 6.45
CA PRO A 66 8.63 11.18 5.78
C PRO A 66 9.62 10.60 4.76
N ASP A 67 9.80 11.29 3.64
CA ASP A 67 10.74 10.91 2.56
C ASP A 67 10.51 9.50 1.98
N SER A 68 9.29 8.97 2.13
CA SER A 68 8.91 7.72 1.48
C SER A 68 9.08 7.84 -0.04
N PRO A 69 9.83 6.94 -0.70
CA PRO A 69 10.05 6.98 -2.14
C PRO A 69 8.83 6.56 -2.96
N LEU A 70 7.74 6.10 -2.31
CA LEU A 70 6.59 5.50 -2.95
C LEU A 70 5.75 6.53 -3.72
N ILE A 71 5.74 6.38 -5.05
CA ILE A 71 5.01 7.25 -5.99
C ILE A 71 3.81 6.54 -6.64
N GLU A 72 3.83 5.21 -6.75
CA GLU A 72 2.76 4.41 -7.35
C GLU A 72 2.39 3.21 -6.47
N LEU A 73 1.09 3.04 -6.21
CA LEU A 73 0.53 1.95 -5.42
C LEU A 73 -0.63 1.28 -6.16
N GLU A 74 -0.50 -0.02 -6.42
CA GLU A 74 -1.51 -0.83 -7.10
C GLU A 74 -2.09 -1.89 -6.15
N MET A 75 -3.31 -1.68 -5.67
CA MET A 75 -4.00 -2.61 -4.74
C MET A 75 -5.23 -3.27 -5.38
N GLY A 76 -5.35 -3.23 -6.71
CA GLY A 76 -6.49 -3.77 -7.45
C GLY A 76 -6.72 -5.26 -7.27
N ARG A 77 -7.95 -5.73 -7.53
CA ARG A 77 -8.34 -7.15 -7.42
C ARG A 77 -8.08 -7.73 -6.02
N SER A 78 -8.12 -6.91 -4.98
CA SER A 78 -7.92 -7.28 -3.58
C SER A 78 -9.18 -6.99 -2.77
N ASN A 79 -9.45 -7.75 -1.70
CA ASN A 79 -10.67 -7.59 -0.91
C ASN A 79 -10.58 -6.45 0.12
N LEU A 80 -10.29 -5.23 -0.34
CA LEU A 80 -10.09 -4.07 0.53
C LEU A 80 -11.36 -3.66 1.26
N GLN A 81 -12.53 -3.84 0.63
CA GLN A 81 -13.81 -3.27 1.07
C GLN A 81 -13.70 -1.75 1.28
N ASP A 82 -14.76 -1.13 1.79
CA ASP A 82 -14.73 0.31 2.08
C ASP A 82 -13.82 0.63 3.27
N SER A 83 -13.62 -0.30 4.21
CA SER A 83 -12.72 -0.15 5.37
C SER A 83 -11.26 0.05 4.95
N GLY A 84 -10.73 -0.80 4.08
CA GLY A 84 -9.37 -0.71 3.58
C GLY A 84 -9.14 0.57 2.76
N VAL A 85 -10.11 0.96 1.92
CA VAL A 85 -10.03 2.20 1.15
C VAL A 85 -10.07 3.42 2.06
N LYS A 86 -10.86 3.40 3.13
CA LYS A 86 -10.88 4.46 4.14
C LYS A 86 -9.51 4.66 4.78
N LEU A 87 -8.88 3.58 5.24
CA LEU A 87 -7.54 3.62 5.87
C LEU A 87 -6.50 4.22 4.93
N VAL A 88 -6.46 3.77 3.68
CA VAL A 88 -5.54 4.29 2.66
C VAL A 88 -5.87 5.76 2.35
N SER A 89 -7.14 6.12 2.20
CA SER A 89 -7.56 7.49 1.90
C SER A 89 -7.23 8.47 3.03
N ASP A 90 -7.41 8.07 4.28
CA ASP A 90 -7.04 8.89 5.44
C ASP A 90 -5.51 9.09 5.48
N ALA A 91 -4.71 8.09 5.12
CA ALA A 91 -3.25 8.19 5.04
C ALA A 91 -2.76 9.11 3.91
N LEU A 92 -3.43 9.13 2.76
CA LEU A 92 -3.09 9.99 1.61
C LEU A 92 -3.21 11.48 1.92
N LYS A 93 -4.02 11.86 2.91
CA LYS A 93 -4.15 13.25 3.36
C LYS A 93 -2.93 13.74 4.15
N SER A 94 -2.03 12.84 4.55
CA SER A 94 -0.82 13.20 5.27
C SER A 94 0.09 14.11 4.43
N PRO A 95 0.66 15.19 5.00
CA PRO A 95 1.61 16.04 4.28
C PRO A 95 2.91 15.31 3.90
N ASN A 96 3.19 14.17 4.51
CA ASN A 96 4.35 13.35 4.19
C ASN A 96 4.11 12.45 2.96
N CYS A 97 2.86 12.31 2.51
CA CYS A 97 2.54 11.40 1.43
C CYS A 97 3.04 11.91 0.08
N GLN A 98 3.88 11.12 -0.59
CA GLN A 98 4.45 11.44 -1.91
C GLN A 98 3.73 10.71 -3.06
N LEU A 99 2.69 9.93 -2.74
CA LEU A 99 2.01 9.09 -3.72
C LEU A 99 1.33 9.95 -4.80
N LYS A 100 1.56 9.61 -6.07
CA LYS A 100 0.95 10.29 -7.23
C LYS A 100 -0.05 9.42 -7.96
N ILE A 101 0.08 8.09 -7.84
CA ILE A 101 -0.77 7.14 -8.56
C ILE A 101 -1.29 6.09 -7.57
N LEU A 102 -2.61 6.02 -7.42
CA LEU A 102 -3.31 4.95 -6.71
C LEU A 102 -4.23 4.19 -7.67
N ARG A 103 -4.14 2.86 -7.67
CA ARG A 103 -4.98 1.99 -8.51
C ARG A 103 -5.76 0.99 -7.64
N LEU A 104 -7.09 1.11 -7.65
CA LEU A 104 -8.03 0.31 -6.83
C LEU A 104 -9.00 -0.55 -7.67
N ALA A 105 -8.67 -0.82 -8.94
CA ALA A 105 -9.58 -1.51 -9.84
C ALA A 105 -9.91 -2.93 -9.34
N GLY A 106 -11.19 -3.26 -9.19
CA GLY A 106 -11.64 -4.60 -8.77
C GLY A 106 -11.56 -4.87 -7.26
N CYS A 107 -11.65 -3.84 -6.41
CA CYS A 107 -11.58 -3.97 -4.95
C CYS A 107 -12.92 -4.13 -4.20
N TYR A 108 -14.02 -4.43 -4.90
CA TYR A 108 -15.37 -4.56 -4.32
C TYR A 108 -15.85 -3.32 -3.56
N LEU A 109 -15.63 -2.14 -4.15
CA LEU A 109 -15.94 -0.85 -3.54
C LEU A 109 -17.41 -0.48 -3.69
N THR A 110 -17.98 0.16 -2.67
CA THR A 110 -19.32 0.75 -2.76
C THR A 110 -19.26 2.27 -2.99
N GLY A 111 -20.41 2.94 -3.01
CA GLY A 111 -20.49 4.40 -3.08
C GLY A 111 -19.74 5.11 -1.94
N GLN A 112 -19.61 4.46 -0.78
CA GLN A 112 -18.89 5.03 0.36
C GLN A 112 -17.39 5.26 0.06
N SER A 113 -16.76 4.34 -0.68
CA SER A 113 -15.38 4.52 -1.15
C SER A 113 -15.22 5.75 -2.05
N CYS A 114 -16.23 6.12 -2.84
CA CYS A 114 -16.18 7.32 -3.67
C CYS A 114 -16.08 8.59 -2.81
N GLU A 115 -16.76 8.63 -1.66
CA GLU A 115 -16.69 9.77 -0.74
C GLU A 115 -15.30 9.91 -0.12
N PHE A 116 -14.67 8.79 0.26
CA PHE A 116 -13.30 8.80 0.79
C PHE A 116 -12.29 9.29 -0.24
N VAL A 117 -12.35 8.78 -1.47
CA VAL A 117 -11.46 9.21 -2.56
C VAL A 117 -11.71 10.66 -2.95
N ALA A 118 -12.97 11.10 -3.03
CA ALA A 118 -13.30 12.50 -3.30
C ALA A 118 -12.73 13.44 -2.23
N SER A 119 -12.79 13.05 -0.95
CA SER A 119 -12.20 13.80 0.15
C SER A 119 -10.68 13.95 0.03
N VAL A 120 -9.96 12.94 -0.48
CA VAL A 120 -8.52 13.03 -0.76
C VAL A 120 -8.25 14.02 -1.88
N LEU A 121 -8.98 13.91 -3.00
CA LEU A 121 -8.79 14.78 -4.18
C LEU A 121 -9.11 16.26 -3.91
N GLN A 122 -9.96 16.53 -2.92
CA GLN A 122 -10.28 17.89 -2.47
C GLN A 122 -9.28 18.42 -1.43
N SER A 123 -8.42 17.58 -0.88
CA SER A 123 -7.43 18.00 0.11
C SER A 123 -6.29 18.76 -0.55
N SER A 124 -5.70 19.70 0.18
CA SER A 124 -4.57 20.52 -0.28
C SER A 124 -3.30 19.71 -0.59
N ASN A 125 -3.28 18.42 -0.23
CA ASN A 125 -2.17 17.50 -0.43
C ASN A 125 -2.37 16.57 -1.63
N SER A 126 -3.43 16.78 -2.43
CA SER A 126 -3.73 15.95 -3.62
C SER A 126 -2.84 16.25 -4.83
#